data_AF-A0AAQ0HHV0-F1
#
_entry.id   AF-A0AAQ0HHV0-F1
#
_cell.length_a   1.000
_cell.length_b   1.000
_cell.length_c   1.000
_cell.angle_alpha   90.00
_cell.angle_beta   90.00
_cell.angle_gamma   90.00
#
_symmetry.space_group_name_H-M   'P 1'
#
loop_
_entity.id
_entity.type
_entity.pdbx_description
1 polymer ?
#
loop_
_entity_poly.entity_id
_entity_poly.type
_entity_poly.pdbx_seq_one_letter_code
_entity_poly.pdbx_strand_id
1 'polypeptide(L)'
;MPLLIGPLAHPLIRTRLAPQATGAGSLQGRMEGGGLAGIAADAWPRLARGDDDLPLWQADWTPALRRYAEIFGLEPQGHYGRELLGLGEPASDAPDWQPELAAAMADWLLALPEDRPAAAIRRRLPMIATWVASRQRAGAETQGLPHVGPAAAERVRIDSVEEPYAEYFSVEAIRLSQHRNDGGWTDPLARAVFVSGDATVVLPWDPLRDRVMLIDQLRAGPLARGDAQPWLYETVAGRVDAGETPQQAARREAVEETGIAISRLFAAPHNYPSPGAVAEYLYLYVGIAELPDGSAGLGGLATEDEDIRSHLIPRAELTRMALAGEIRNGPLLNLALWLELRHQDIRRELAQEAKTVPAGLPPS
;
A
#
# COMPACT_ATOMS: atom_id res chain seq x y z
N MET A 1 -15.25 -33.59 -2.76
CA MET A 1 -14.16 -32.88 -3.46
C MET A 1 -14.77 -31.60 -4.00
N PRO A 2 -14.29 -30.41 -3.61
CA PRO A 2 -14.83 -29.17 -4.11
C PRO A 2 -14.52 -28.98 -5.60
N LEU A 3 -15.41 -28.27 -6.30
CA LEU A 3 -15.12 -27.71 -7.62
C LEU A 3 -14.68 -26.26 -7.43
N LEU A 4 -13.43 -25.98 -7.78
CA LEU A 4 -12.89 -24.62 -7.77
C LEU A 4 -13.49 -23.84 -8.94
N ILE A 5 -13.89 -22.59 -8.68
CA ILE A 5 -14.45 -21.67 -9.67
C ILE A 5 -13.85 -20.26 -9.48
N GLY A 6 -13.93 -19.42 -10.52
CA GLY A 6 -13.54 -18.01 -10.46
C GLY A 6 -12.06 -17.83 -10.08
N PRO A 7 -11.73 -16.93 -9.14
CA PRO A 7 -10.35 -16.72 -8.67
C PRO A 7 -9.61 -18.00 -8.26
N LEU A 8 -10.28 -18.98 -7.61
CA LEU A 8 -9.64 -20.25 -7.23
C LEU A 8 -9.37 -21.18 -8.41
N ALA A 9 -10.15 -21.08 -9.49
CA ALA A 9 -9.91 -21.83 -10.72
C ALA A 9 -8.78 -21.23 -11.56
N HIS A 10 -8.45 -19.96 -11.34
CA HIS A 10 -7.41 -19.27 -12.11
C HIS A 10 -6.04 -19.95 -11.95
N PRO A 11 -5.26 -20.14 -13.03
CA PRO A 11 -3.99 -20.88 -12.97
C PRO A 11 -2.98 -20.36 -11.94
N LEU A 12 -2.93 -19.04 -11.72
CA LEU A 12 -2.02 -18.45 -10.73
C LEU A 12 -2.38 -18.86 -9.30
N ILE A 13 -3.65 -19.05 -8.96
CA ILE A 13 -4.04 -19.47 -7.61
C ILE A 13 -4.07 -21.00 -7.52
N ARG A 14 -4.75 -21.64 -8.48
CA ARG A 14 -4.99 -23.08 -8.48
C ARG A 14 -3.72 -23.90 -8.35
N THR A 15 -2.67 -23.55 -9.09
CA THR A 15 -1.42 -24.34 -9.09
C THR A 15 -0.67 -24.29 -7.75
N ARG A 16 -0.87 -23.23 -6.96
CA ARG A 16 -0.30 -23.07 -5.61
C ARG A 16 -1.08 -23.88 -4.58
N LEU A 17 -2.41 -23.84 -4.66
CA LEU A 17 -3.29 -24.44 -3.65
C LEU A 17 -3.61 -25.91 -3.93
N ALA A 18 -3.78 -26.27 -5.20
CA ALA A 18 -4.20 -27.59 -5.66
C ALA A 18 -3.54 -27.94 -7.01
N PRO A 19 -2.21 -28.16 -7.06
CA PRO A 19 -1.48 -28.45 -8.31
C PRO A 19 -1.99 -29.70 -9.04
N GLN A 20 -2.62 -30.63 -8.33
CA GLN A 20 -3.21 -31.87 -8.87
C GLN A 20 -4.65 -31.71 -9.37
N ALA A 21 -5.23 -30.51 -9.28
CA ALA A 21 -6.59 -30.27 -9.75
C ALA A 21 -6.73 -30.55 -11.26
N THR A 22 -7.85 -31.14 -11.66
CA THR A 22 -8.14 -31.49 -13.06
C THR A 22 -9.35 -30.74 -13.58
N GLY A 23 -9.40 -30.51 -14.90
CA GLY A 23 -10.52 -29.83 -15.54
C GLY A 23 -11.82 -30.63 -15.37
N ALA A 24 -12.88 -29.96 -14.92
CA ALA A 24 -14.18 -30.57 -14.59
C ALA A 24 -15.34 -29.95 -15.41
N GLY A 25 -15.03 -29.54 -16.64
CA GLY A 25 -15.96 -28.82 -17.52
C GLY A 25 -16.13 -27.37 -17.09
N SER A 26 -17.32 -26.84 -17.34
CA SER A 26 -17.66 -25.44 -17.09
C SER A 26 -19.08 -25.28 -16.56
N LEU A 27 -19.41 -24.06 -16.15
CA LEU A 27 -20.72 -23.65 -15.69
C LEU A 27 -21.11 -22.33 -16.36
N GLN A 28 -22.34 -22.26 -16.86
CA GLN A 28 -22.91 -21.02 -17.41
C GLN A 28 -23.25 -20.06 -16.28
N GLY A 29 -22.73 -18.84 -16.36
CA GLY A 29 -22.98 -17.80 -15.37
C GLY A 29 -22.09 -16.59 -15.57
N ARG A 30 -22.10 -15.66 -14.62
CA ARG A 30 -21.20 -14.52 -14.58
C ARG A 30 -20.69 -14.33 -13.16
N MET A 31 -19.41 -13.98 -13.01
CA MET A 31 -18.85 -13.55 -11.74
C MET A 31 -19.15 -12.07 -11.52
N GLU A 32 -19.76 -11.74 -10.39
CA GLU A 32 -20.05 -10.36 -10.00
C GLU A 32 -19.21 -9.95 -8.78
N GLY A 33 -18.53 -8.82 -8.91
CA GLY A 33 -17.58 -8.32 -7.91
C GLY A 33 -16.37 -9.23 -7.77
N GLY A 34 -15.78 -9.28 -6.56
CA GLY A 34 -14.63 -10.15 -6.29
C GLY A 34 -13.26 -9.53 -6.59
N GLY A 35 -13.17 -8.21 -6.77
CA GLY A 35 -11.93 -7.50 -7.09
C GLY A 35 -10.76 -7.78 -6.13
N LEU A 36 -11.08 -8.02 -4.86
CA LEU A 36 -10.11 -8.31 -3.80
C LEU A 36 -10.13 -9.78 -3.36
N ALA A 37 -10.66 -10.69 -4.20
CA ALA A 37 -10.66 -12.12 -3.90
C ALA A 37 -9.23 -12.66 -3.78
N GLY A 38 -8.94 -13.29 -2.65
CA GLY A 38 -7.59 -13.75 -2.30
C GLY A 38 -6.68 -12.66 -1.71
N ILE A 39 -7.23 -11.48 -1.43
CA ILE A 39 -6.55 -10.33 -0.81
C ILE A 39 -7.29 -9.96 0.49
N ALA A 40 -8.59 -9.67 0.38
CA ALA A 40 -9.49 -9.43 1.51
C ALA A 40 -10.34 -10.66 1.84
N ALA A 41 -10.76 -10.76 3.10
CA ALA A 41 -11.49 -11.94 3.60
C ALA A 41 -12.94 -12.01 3.08
N ASP A 42 -13.55 -10.87 2.84
CA ASP A 42 -14.99 -10.65 2.63
C ASP A 42 -15.28 -9.96 1.28
N ALA A 43 -14.43 -10.21 0.29
CA ALA A 43 -14.55 -9.63 -1.04
C ALA A 43 -14.43 -10.69 -2.14
N TRP A 44 -15.09 -11.84 -1.92
CA TRP A 44 -15.15 -12.93 -2.89
C TRP A 44 -16.32 -12.73 -3.86
N PRO A 45 -16.20 -13.16 -5.13
CA PRO A 45 -17.25 -12.94 -6.11
C PRO A 45 -18.49 -13.78 -5.79
N ARG A 46 -19.65 -13.27 -6.20
CA ARG A 46 -20.88 -14.06 -6.26
C ARG A 46 -21.10 -14.60 -7.67
N LEU A 47 -21.75 -15.76 -7.76
CA LEU A 47 -22.18 -16.33 -9.03
C LEU A 47 -23.57 -15.80 -9.40
N ALA A 48 -23.65 -15.05 -10.50
CA ALA A 48 -24.90 -14.57 -11.09
C ALA A 48 -25.26 -15.37 -12.35
N ARG A 49 -26.51 -15.21 -12.81
CA ARG A 49 -26.93 -15.74 -14.11
C ARG A 49 -26.26 -14.94 -15.23
N GLY A 50 -25.79 -15.64 -16.25
CA GLY A 50 -25.11 -15.08 -17.40
C GLY A 50 -24.78 -16.19 -18.39
N ASP A 51 -24.26 -15.78 -19.54
CA ASP A 51 -23.94 -16.67 -20.66
C ASP A 51 -22.43 -16.94 -20.77
N ASP A 52 -21.62 -16.48 -19.81
CA ASP A 52 -20.19 -16.77 -19.80
C ASP A 52 -19.95 -18.23 -19.39
N ASP A 53 -18.96 -18.85 -20.01
CA ASP A 53 -18.57 -20.23 -19.71
C ASP A 53 -17.47 -20.25 -18.65
N LEU A 54 -17.86 -20.38 -17.38
CA LEU A 54 -16.94 -20.32 -16.25
C LEU A 54 -16.25 -21.67 -16.03
N PRO A 55 -14.90 -21.75 -16.11
CA PRO A 55 -14.19 -23.03 -15.98
C PRO A 55 -14.28 -23.58 -14.56
N LEU A 56 -14.46 -24.89 -14.45
CA LEU A 56 -14.47 -25.63 -13.20
C LEU A 56 -13.27 -26.56 -13.11
N TRP A 57 -12.71 -26.64 -11.90
CA TRP A 57 -11.59 -27.54 -11.62
C TRP A 57 -11.89 -28.41 -10.41
N GLN A 58 -11.84 -29.73 -10.57
CA GLN A 58 -12.00 -30.65 -9.47
C GLN A 58 -10.70 -30.75 -8.69
N ALA A 59 -10.77 -30.51 -7.39
CA ALA A 59 -9.61 -30.55 -6.51
C ALA A 59 -9.88 -31.42 -5.27
N ASP A 60 -8.84 -32.09 -4.79
CA ASP A 60 -8.83 -32.62 -3.42
C ASP A 60 -8.53 -31.51 -2.42
N TRP A 61 -8.98 -31.71 -1.19
CA TRP A 61 -8.61 -30.87 -0.07
C TRP A 61 -7.16 -31.11 0.36
N THR A 62 -6.23 -30.42 -0.30
CA THR A 62 -4.82 -30.35 0.12
C THR A 62 -4.69 -29.58 1.44
N PRO A 63 -3.60 -29.76 2.20
CA PRO A 63 -3.31 -28.91 3.35
C PRO A 63 -3.30 -27.41 2.99
N ALA A 64 -2.71 -27.05 1.85
CA ALA A 64 -2.64 -25.68 1.33
C ALA A 64 -4.04 -25.10 1.07
N LEU A 65 -4.90 -25.83 0.33
CA LEU A 65 -6.26 -25.39 0.02
C LEU A 65 -7.12 -25.28 1.28
N ARG A 66 -7.01 -26.23 2.23
CA ARG A 66 -7.73 -26.17 3.50
C ARG A 66 -7.35 -24.93 4.31
N ARG A 67 -6.05 -24.71 4.50
CA ARG A 67 -5.53 -23.57 5.25
C ARG A 67 -5.93 -22.24 4.60
N TYR A 68 -5.80 -22.14 3.28
CA TYR A 68 -6.21 -20.96 2.53
C TYR A 68 -7.72 -20.71 2.67
N ALA A 69 -8.55 -21.74 2.50
CA ALA A 69 -9.99 -21.64 2.68
C ALA A 69 -10.36 -21.23 4.11
N GLU A 70 -9.69 -21.75 5.13
CA GLU A 70 -9.92 -21.37 6.53
C GLU A 70 -9.56 -19.90 6.80
N ILE A 71 -8.42 -19.41 6.29
CA ILE A 71 -8.00 -18.00 6.42
C ILE A 71 -9.05 -17.07 5.80
N PHE A 72 -9.50 -17.37 4.58
CA PHE A 72 -10.49 -16.55 3.88
C PHE A 72 -11.94 -16.87 4.30
N GLY A 73 -12.18 -17.92 5.09
CA GLY A 73 -13.52 -18.37 5.51
C GLY A 73 -14.37 -18.82 4.32
N LEU A 74 -13.74 -19.51 3.38
CA LEU A 74 -14.39 -20.08 2.21
C LEU A 74 -14.98 -21.44 2.54
N GLU A 75 -16.26 -21.58 2.26
CA GLU A 75 -16.97 -22.84 2.37
C GLU A 75 -17.53 -23.25 1.00
N PRO A 76 -17.61 -24.56 0.69
CA PRO A 76 -18.30 -25.03 -0.50
C PRO A 76 -19.78 -24.59 -0.49
N GLN A 77 -20.22 -23.95 -1.57
CA GLN A 77 -21.60 -23.50 -1.75
C GLN A 77 -22.31 -24.39 -2.79
N GLY A 78 -23.54 -24.79 -2.48
CA GLY A 78 -24.35 -25.62 -3.37
C GLY A 78 -25.00 -24.81 -4.49
N HIS A 79 -24.56 -25.02 -5.74
CA HIS A 79 -25.15 -24.41 -6.93
C HIS A 79 -25.41 -25.46 -8.01
N TYR A 80 -26.65 -25.51 -8.52
CA TYR A 80 -27.04 -26.42 -9.60
C TYR A 80 -26.68 -27.91 -9.33
N GLY A 81 -26.79 -28.35 -8.08
CA GLY A 81 -26.43 -29.72 -7.66
C GLY A 81 -24.93 -29.99 -7.56
N ARG A 82 -24.08 -28.96 -7.60
CA ARG A 82 -22.61 -29.02 -7.48
C ARG A 82 -22.15 -28.24 -6.26
N GLU A 83 -21.08 -28.69 -5.61
CA GLU A 83 -20.41 -27.95 -4.53
C GLU A 83 -19.26 -27.11 -5.11
N LEU A 84 -19.43 -25.79 -5.12
CA LEU A 84 -18.49 -24.83 -5.67
C LEU A 84 -17.71 -24.13 -4.55
N LEU A 85 -16.38 -24.01 -4.70
CA LEU A 85 -15.52 -23.27 -3.78
C LEU A 85 -14.90 -22.07 -4.49
N GLY A 86 -14.82 -20.94 -3.80
CA GLY A 86 -14.31 -19.66 -4.35
C GLY A 86 -15.39 -18.62 -4.62
N LEU A 87 -16.55 -18.77 -3.96
CA LEU A 87 -17.66 -17.82 -3.99
C LEU A 87 -17.84 -17.19 -2.61
N GLY A 88 -18.44 -16.00 -2.57
CA GLY A 88 -18.80 -15.29 -1.34
C GLY A 88 -19.64 -14.05 -1.63
N GLU A 89 -19.61 -13.09 -0.70
CA GLU A 89 -20.26 -11.80 -0.86
C GLU A 89 -19.25 -10.77 -1.39
N PRO A 90 -19.55 -10.06 -2.49
CA PRO A 90 -18.64 -9.07 -3.06
C PRO A 90 -18.74 -7.73 -2.31
N ALA A 91 -17.62 -7.02 -2.23
CA ALA A 91 -17.62 -5.60 -1.85
C ALA A 91 -18.31 -4.75 -2.94
N SER A 92 -19.07 -3.73 -2.54
CA SER A 92 -19.89 -2.90 -3.43
C SER A 92 -19.10 -2.11 -4.47
N ASP A 93 -17.83 -1.79 -4.18
CA ASP A 93 -16.99 -0.89 -4.98
C ASP A 93 -15.56 -1.44 -5.16
N ALA A 94 -15.43 -2.74 -5.43
CA ALA A 94 -14.13 -3.35 -5.65
C ALA A 94 -13.55 -3.03 -7.05
N PRO A 95 -12.22 -2.88 -7.19
CA PRO A 95 -11.58 -2.76 -8.50
C PRO A 95 -11.73 -4.06 -9.31
N ASP A 96 -11.21 -4.08 -10.54
CA ASP A 96 -11.01 -5.32 -11.27
C ASP A 96 -10.14 -6.30 -10.47
N TRP A 97 -10.37 -7.61 -10.64
CA TRP A 97 -9.63 -8.62 -9.90
C TRP A 97 -8.13 -8.58 -10.22
N GLN A 98 -7.30 -8.70 -9.18
CA GLN A 98 -5.84 -8.53 -9.24
C GLN A 98 -5.11 -9.88 -9.08
N PRO A 99 -4.93 -10.66 -10.15
CA PRO A 99 -4.49 -12.04 -10.04
C PRO A 99 -3.03 -12.18 -9.59
N GLU A 100 -2.13 -11.25 -9.94
CA GLU A 100 -0.73 -11.27 -9.52
C GLU A 100 -0.57 -10.98 -8.02
N LEU A 101 -1.34 -10.02 -7.49
CA LEU A 101 -1.33 -9.71 -6.06
C LEU A 101 -1.95 -10.86 -5.26
N ALA A 102 -3.09 -11.40 -5.71
CA ALA A 102 -3.71 -12.57 -5.07
C ALA A 102 -2.77 -13.80 -5.07
N ALA A 103 -1.97 -13.98 -6.12
CA ALA A 103 -0.98 -15.04 -6.20
C ALA A 103 0.19 -14.84 -5.21
N ALA A 104 0.71 -13.61 -5.11
CA ALA A 104 1.76 -13.29 -4.14
C ALA A 104 1.25 -13.40 -2.69
N MET A 105 -0.01 -13.04 -2.45
CA MET A 105 -0.69 -13.29 -1.18
C MET A 105 -0.75 -14.79 -0.87
N ALA A 106 -1.14 -15.63 -1.82
CA ALA A 106 -1.15 -17.07 -1.62
C ALA A 106 0.25 -17.61 -1.27
N ASP A 107 1.30 -17.19 -1.98
CA ASP A 107 2.68 -17.58 -1.68
C ASP A 107 3.09 -17.15 -0.25
N TRP A 108 2.78 -15.92 0.14
CA TRP A 108 3.07 -15.41 1.48
C TRP A 108 2.36 -16.22 2.56
N LEU A 109 1.05 -16.43 2.42
CA LEU A 109 0.22 -17.12 3.41
C LEU A 109 0.61 -18.60 3.58
N LEU A 110 1.05 -19.25 2.51
CA LEU A 110 1.55 -20.63 2.55
C LEU A 110 2.94 -20.74 3.18
N ALA A 111 3.74 -19.67 3.15
CA ALA A 111 5.04 -19.61 3.81
C ALA A 111 4.95 -19.32 5.32
N LEU A 112 3.81 -18.85 5.82
CA LEU A 112 3.61 -18.59 7.25
C LEU A 112 3.64 -19.89 8.07
N PRO A 113 4.19 -19.87 9.31
CA PRO A 113 4.27 -21.05 10.18
C PRO A 113 2.92 -21.77 10.35
N GLU A 114 2.92 -23.09 10.19
CA GLU A 114 1.69 -23.90 10.17
C GLU A 114 0.88 -23.80 11.48
N ASP A 115 1.54 -23.59 12.60
CA ASP A 115 0.95 -23.47 13.94
C ASP A 115 0.25 -22.13 14.19
N ARG A 116 0.45 -21.12 13.32
CA ARG A 116 -0.24 -19.84 13.43
C ARG A 116 -1.73 -20.00 13.08
N PRO A 117 -2.67 -19.66 13.99
CA PRO A 117 -4.10 -19.86 13.74
C PRO A 117 -4.62 -19.06 12.56
N ALA A 118 -5.45 -19.67 11.71
CA ALA A 118 -6.04 -19.03 10.54
C ALA A 118 -6.80 -17.74 10.89
N ALA A 119 -7.55 -17.73 12.00
CA ALA A 119 -8.25 -16.55 12.48
C ALA A 119 -7.31 -15.37 12.83
N ALA A 120 -6.11 -15.66 13.34
CA ALA A 120 -5.11 -14.63 13.63
C ALA A 120 -4.53 -14.04 12.35
N ILE A 121 -4.27 -14.90 11.34
CA ILE A 121 -3.84 -14.47 10.01
C ILE A 121 -4.94 -13.65 9.33
N ARG A 122 -6.19 -14.11 9.38
CA ARG A 122 -7.37 -13.45 8.80
C ARG A 122 -7.50 -12.01 9.26
N ARG A 123 -7.37 -11.75 10.56
CA ARG A 123 -7.43 -10.38 11.13
C ARG A 123 -6.36 -9.45 10.57
N ARG A 124 -5.23 -10.00 10.12
CA ARG A 124 -4.08 -9.25 9.58
C ARG A 124 -4.07 -9.18 8.06
N LEU A 125 -5.04 -9.79 7.36
CA LEU A 125 -5.06 -9.82 5.88
C LEU A 125 -4.87 -8.43 5.24
N PRO A 126 -5.52 -7.34 5.70
CA PRO A 126 -5.29 -6.02 5.13
C PRO A 126 -3.81 -5.60 5.22
N MET A 127 -3.19 -5.75 6.39
CA MET A 127 -1.79 -5.37 6.62
C MET A 127 -0.81 -6.29 5.89
N ILE A 128 -1.11 -7.59 5.80
CA ILE A 128 -0.33 -8.54 5.01
C ILE A 128 -0.41 -8.15 3.52
N ALA A 129 -1.59 -7.81 3.02
CA ALA A 129 -1.77 -7.39 1.64
C ALA A 129 -0.99 -6.11 1.31
N THR A 130 -1.07 -5.08 2.18
CA THR A 130 -0.26 -3.86 2.06
C THR A 130 1.23 -4.20 2.01
N TRP A 131 1.71 -5.10 2.89
CA TRP A 131 3.13 -5.49 2.91
C TRP A 131 3.56 -6.28 1.67
N VAL A 132 2.77 -7.25 1.22
CA VAL A 132 3.03 -8.02 0.00
C VAL A 132 3.08 -7.09 -1.22
N ALA A 133 2.15 -6.13 -1.32
CA ALA A 133 2.15 -5.14 -2.38
C ALA A 133 3.40 -4.24 -2.34
N SER A 134 3.84 -3.85 -1.13
CA SER A 134 5.06 -3.05 -0.93
C SER A 134 6.30 -3.77 -1.46
N ARG A 135 6.43 -5.08 -1.17
CA ARG A 135 7.53 -5.90 -1.66
C ARG A 135 7.52 -6.04 -3.19
N GLN A 136 6.33 -6.16 -3.80
CA GLN A 136 6.20 -6.18 -5.25
C GLN A 136 6.64 -4.86 -5.88
N ARG A 137 6.22 -3.72 -5.31
CA ARG A 137 6.65 -2.38 -5.76
C ARG A 137 8.16 -2.21 -5.66
N ALA A 138 8.76 -2.55 -4.52
CA ALA A 138 10.21 -2.48 -4.34
C ALA A 138 10.97 -3.29 -5.41
N GLY A 139 10.46 -4.49 -5.76
CA GLY A 139 11.01 -5.33 -6.81
C GLY A 139 10.89 -4.74 -8.21
N ALA A 140 9.86 -3.94 -8.51
CA ALA A 140 9.67 -3.29 -9.80
C ALA A 140 10.42 -1.95 -9.92
N GLU A 141 10.39 -1.12 -8.88
CA GLU A 141 10.92 0.25 -8.90
C GLU A 141 12.44 0.30 -8.88
N THR A 142 13.08 -0.62 -8.15
CA THR A 142 14.54 -0.65 -8.06
C THR A 142 15.22 -1.17 -9.32
N GLN A 143 14.49 -1.79 -10.26
CA GLN A 143 15.06 -2.28 -11.53
C GLN A 143 15.54 -1.16 -12.46
N GLY A 144 14.90 0.01 -12.40
CA GLY A 144 15.19 1.15 -13.27
C GLY A 144 16.03 2.26 -12.64
N LEU A 145 16.30 2.19 -11.33
CA LEU A 145 17.03 3.24 -10.62
C LEU A 145 18.55 3.13 -10.90
N PRO A 146 19.27 4.27 -10.98
CA PRO A 146 20.72 4.23 -11.02
C PRO A 146 21.29 3.49 -9.81
N HIS A 147 22.17 2.52 -10.05
CA HIS A 147 22.89 1.86 -8.96
C HIS A 147 23.92 2.81 -8.36
N VAL A 148 23.51 3.57 -7.34
CA VAL A 148 24.38 4.44 -6.55
C VAL A 148 24.75 3.70 -5.27
N GLY A 149 26.04 3.32 -5.16
CA GLY A 149 26.57 2.59 -4.01
C GLY A 149 27.16 1.23 -4.39
N PRO A 150 27.61 0.44 -3.40
CA PRO A 150 28.20 -0.87 -3.66
C PRO A 150 27.14 -1.87 -4.17
N ALA A 151 27.54 -2.77 -5.06
CA ALA A 151 26.67 -3.85 -5.53
C ALA A 151 26.22 -4.73 -4.35
N ALA A 152 24.92 -5.02 -4.29
CA ALA A 152 24.31 -5.85 -3.26
C ALA A 152 24.48 -7.35 -3.54
N ALA A 153 24.53 -7.74 -4.84
CA ALA A 153 24.64 -9.13 -5.25
C ALA A 153 25.83 -9.81 -4.55
N GLU A 154 25.58 -10.98 -3.98
CA GLU A 154 26.58 -11.83 -3.31
C GLU A 154 27.17 -11.30 -1.99
N ARG A 155 26.66 -10.17 -1.46
CA ARG A 155 27.15 -9.58 -0.19
C ARG A 155 26.27 -9.85 1.03
N VAL A 156 25.13 -10.51 0.88
CA VAL A 156 24.20 -10.84 1.98
C VAL A 156 23.74 -12.28 1.84
N ARG A 157 23.68 -13.00 2.96
CA ARG A 157 23.07 -14.32 3.10
C ARG A 157 22.04 -14.24 4.22
N ILE A 158 20.80 -14.59 3.93
CA ILE A 158 19.73 -14.63 4.93
C ILE A 158 19.59 -16.08 5.38
N ASP A 159 19.74 -16.30 6.68
CA ASP A 159 19.65 -17.62 7.31
C ASP A 159 18.21 -17.92 7.73
N SER A 160 17.53 -16.94 8.33
CA SER A 160 16.10 -17.04 8.68
C SER A 160 15.42 -15.67 8.74
N VAL A 161 14.11 -15.69 8.57
CA VAL A 161 13.21 -14.56 8.82
C VAL A 161 12.07 -15.07 9.69
N GLU A 162 11.87 -14.43 10.84
CA GLU A 162 10.82 -14.76 11.80
C GLU A 162 9.99 -13.51 12.11
N GLU A 163 8.74 -13.68 12.55
CA GLU A 163 7.88 -12.57 12.97
C GLU A 163 7.55 -12.71 14.47
N PRO A 164 8.45 -12.31 15.39
CA PRO A 164 8.21 -12.40 16.83
C PRO A 164 7.09 -11.50 17.34
N TYR A 165 6.74 -10.45 16.59
CA TYR A 165 5.59 -9.60 16.86
C TYR A 165 4.78 -9.42 15.57
N ALA A 166 3.46 -9.64 15.66
CA ALA A 166 2.58 -9.76 14.51
C ALA A 166 1.13 -9.42 14.91
N GLU A 167 0.83 -8.14 15.04
CA GLU A 167 -0.52 -7.61 15.29
C GLU A 167 -0.93 -6.72 14.11
N TYR A 168 -1.40 -5.48 14.37
CA TYR A 168 -1.63 -4.51 13.30
C TYR A 168 -0.36 -4.31 12.45
N PHE A 169 0.74 -3.92 13.09
CA PHE A 169 2.08 -3.98 12.49
C PHE A 169 2.81 -5.27 12.84
N SER A 170 3.91 -5.56 12.13
CA SER A 170 4.83 -6.64 12.50
C SER A 170 6.26 -6.15 12.71
N VAL A 171 7.03 -7.01 13.38
CA VAL A 171 8.48 -6.94 13.41
C VAL A 171 9.02 -8.20 12.75
N GLU A 172 9.79 -8.06 11.68
CA GLU A 172 10.59 -9.14 11.09
C GLU A 172 11.95 -9.22 11.79
N ALA A 173 12.23 -10.35 12.44
CA ALA A 173 13.54 -10.70 12.96
C ALA A 173 14.33 -11.47 11.90
N ILE A 174 15.31 -10.81 11.30
CA ILE A 174 16.14 -11.37 10.22
C ILE A 174 17.47 -11.81 10.82
N ARG A 175 17.80 -13.09 10.66
CA ARG A 175 19.15 -13.62 10.90
C ARG A 175 19.90 -13.67 9.58
N LEU A 176 21.02 -12.96 9.49
CA LEU A 176 21.78 -12.84 8.25
C LEU A 176 23.28 -12.74 8.50
N SER A 177 24.07 -13.07 7.48
CA SER A 177 25.50 -12.75 7.40
C SER A 177 25.75 -11.79 6.23
N GLN A 178 26.69 -10.86 6.39
CA GLN A 178 27.04 -9.89 5.34
C GLN A 178 28.54 -9.89 5.05
N HIS A 179 28.93 -9.58 3.82
CA HIS A 179 30.33 -9.47 3.45
C HIS A 179 30.92 -8.16 3.97
N ARG A 180 32.02 -8.24 4.71
CA ARG A 180 32.69 -7.06 5.27
C ARG A 180 33.38 -6.24 4.19
N ASN A 181 33.68 -4.98 4.47
CA ASN A 181 34.39 -4.12 3.52
C ASN A 181 35.90 -4.46 3.43
N ASP A 182 36.45 -5.05 4.49
CA ASP A 182 37.83 -5.53 4.58
C ASP A 182 38.01 -6.99 4.11
N GLY A 183 36.94 -7.62 3.59
CA GLY A 183 36.96 -9.01 3.15
C GLY A 183 36.32 -9.98 4.14
N GLY A 184 35.85 -11.12 3.63
CA GLY A 184 35.24 -12.18 4.45
C GLY A 184 33.81 -11.87 4.89
N TRP A 185 33.23 -12.82 5.62
CA TRP A 185 31.85 -12.74 6.13
C TRP A 185 31.85 -12.32 7.59
N THR A 186 30.80 -11.62 8.01
CA THR A 186 30.48 -11.49 9.44
C THR A 186 30.01 -12.84 10.00
N ASP A 187 30.13 -13.02 11.31
CA ASP A 187 29.29 -13.99 12.02
C ASP A 187 27.80 -13.63 11.83
N PRO A 188 26.85 -14.57 12.04
CA PRO A 188 25.43 -14.29 11.94
C PRO A 188 24.99 -13.14 12.85
N LEU A 189 24.30 -12.18 12.24
CA LEU A 189 23.75 -10.98 12.83
C LEU A 189 22.24 -11.10 12.96
N ALA A 190 21.69 -10.51 14.02
CA ALA A 190 20.25 -10.30 14.15
C ALA A 190 19.89 -8.86 13.76
N ARG A 191 18.79 -8.70 13.02
CA ARG A 191 18.15 -7.41 12.72
C ARG A 191 16.68 -7.50 13.03
N ALA A 192 16.16 -6.53 13.77
CA ALA A 192 14.72 -6.36 13.97
C ALA A 192 14.26 -5.24 13.05
N VAL A 193 13.28 -5.53 12.21
CA VAL A 193 12.76 -4.61 11.19
C VAL A 193 11.27 -4.40 11.45
N PHE A 194 10.87 -3.16 11.68
CA PHE A 194 9.47 -2.76 11.81
C PHE A 194 8.82 -2.66 10.43
N VAL A 195 7.66 -3.29 10.29
CA VAL A 195 6.93 -3.44 9.02
C VAL A 195 5.55 -2.80 9.14
N SER A 196 5.36 -1.71 8.40
CA SER A 196 4.09 -0.98 8.28
C SER A 196 3.50 -0.96 6.86
N GLY A 197 4.28 -1.38 5.85
CA GLY A 197 3.95 -1.15 4.44
C GLY A 197 4.53 0.18 3.94
N ASP A 198 4.34 0.46 2.66
CA ASP A 198 4.71 1.77 2.10
C ASP A 198 3.65 2.83 2.39
N ALA A 199 4.07 4.09 2.40
CA ALA A 199 3.20 5.24 2.58
C ALA A 199 3.45 6.32 1.52
N THR A 200 2.41 7.07 1.23
CA THR A 200 2.46 8.27 0.39
C THR A 200 2.42 9.51 1.29
N VAL A 201 3.08 10.57 0.87
CA VAL A 201 3.07 11.86 1.56
C VAL A 201 2.95 12.94 0.50
N VAL A 202 1.94 13.80 0.62
CA VAL A 202 1.69 14.88 -0.32
C VAL A 202 1.59 16.21 0.40
N LEU A 203 2.36 17.20 -0.06
CA LEU A 203 2.24 18.60 0.37
C LEU A 203 1.33 19.36 -0.58
N PRO A 204 0.07 19.69 -0.21
CA PRO A 204 -0.78 20.54 -1.02
C PRO A 204 -0.20 21.96 -1.07
N TRP A 205 0.00 22.47 -2.28
CA TRP A 205 0.56 23.80 -2.55
C TRP A 205 -0.32 24.54 -3.56
N ASP A 206 -0.68 25.77 -3.22
CA ASP A 206 -1.31 26.73 -4.12
C ASP A 206 -0.21 27.64 -4.71
N PRO A 207 0.19 27.44 -5.98
CA PRO A 207 1.24 28.23 -6.60
C PRO A 207 0.82 29.67 -6.89
N LEU A 208 -0.49 29.98 -6.97
CA LEU A 208 -1.01 31.32 -7.23
C LEU A 208 -0.96 32.18 -5.97
N ARG A 209 -1.38 31.62 -4.82
CA ARG A 209 -1.35 32.30 -3.51
C ARG A 209 -0.03 32.11 -2.74
N ASP A 210 0.85 31.27 -3.25
CA ASP A 210 2.13 30.85 -2.65
C ASP A 210 2.03 30.38 -1.20
N ARG A 211 1.09 29.45 -0.95
CA ARG A 211 0.84 28.88 0.37
C ARG A 211 0.62 27.39 0.31
N VAL A 212 0.82 26.74 1.45
CA VAL A 212 0.72 25.29 1.62
C VAL A 212 -0.31 24.94 2.68
N MET A 213 -0.82 23.71 2.62
CA MET A 213 -1.63 23.11 3.68
C MET A 213 -0.76 22.18 4.53
N LEU A 214 -0.74 22.43 5.83
CA LEU A 214 -0.20 21.52 6.83
C LEU A 214 -1.34 20.89 7.63
N ILE A 215 -1.05 19.80 8.31
CA ILE A 215 -1.93 19.22 9.33
C ILE A 215 -1.17 19.09 10.65
N ASP A 216 -1.89 18.99 11.76
CA ASP A 216 -1.32 18.54 13.04
C ASP A 216 -2.06 17.33 13.58
N GLN A 217 -1.28 16.42 14.17
CA GLN A 217 -1.73 15.12 14.68
C GLN A 217 -0.85 14.69 15.86
N LEU A 218 -1.43 13.94 16.80
CA LEU A 218 -0.67 13.24 17.84
C LEU A 218 0.13 12.10 17.20
N ARG A 219 1.44 12.02 17.48
CA ARG A 219 2.27 10.90 17.04
C ARG A 219 2.76 10.05 18.22
N ALA A 220 2.51 8.74 18.13
CA ALA A 220 2.88 7.78 19.16
C ALA A 220 4.40 7.65 19.36
N GLY A 221 5.21 7.82 18.30
CA GLY A 221 6.67 7.76 18.39
C GLY A 221 7.27 8.83 19.32
N PRO A 222 7.05 10.13 19.06
CA PRO A 222 7.41 11.21 19.98
C PRO A 222 6.86 11.02 21.40
N LEU A 223 5.61 10.57 21.54
CA LEU A 223 5.01 10.27 22.85
C LEU A 223 5.79 9.17 23.59
N ALA A 224 6.09 8.05 22.94
CA ALA A 224 6.86 6.96 23.51
C ALA A 224 8.31 7.36 23.83
N ARG A 225 8.88 8.30 23.08
CA ARG A 225 10.19 8.91 23.35
C ARG A 225 10.18 9.80 24.60
N GLY A 226 9.00 10.21 25.08
CA GLY A 226 8.84 11.14 26.21
C GLY A 226 8.93 12.61 25.80
N ASP A 227 8.60 12.95 24.54
CA ASP A 227 8.61 14.34 24.11
C ASP A 227 7.52 15.16 24.78
N ALA A 228 7.90 16.37 25.20
CA ALA A 228 6.97 17.33 25.78
C ALA A 228 5.94 17.87 24.76
N GLN A 229 6.17 17.68 23.47
CA GLN A 229 5.30 18.11 22.37
C GLN A 229 5.16 16.97 21.34
N PRO A 230 4.26 16.00 21.57
CA PRO A 230 4.05 14.87 20.67
C PRO A 230 3.06 15.16 19.53
N TRP A 231 2.46 16.35 19.50
CA TRP A 231 1.74 16.88 18.34
C TRP A 231 2.71 17.57 17.41
N LEU A 232 2.78 17.09 16.17
CA LEU A 232 3.69 17.59 15.15
C LEU A 232 2.92 18.28 14.04
N TYR A 233 3.52 19.32 13.47
CA TYR A 233 3.13 19.76 12.12
C TYR A 233 3.65 18.77 11.11
N GLU A 234 2.76 18.37 10.21
CA GLU A 234 2.97 17.40 9.16
C GLU A 234 2.26 17.85 7.88
N THR A 235 2.24 16.99 6.89
CA THR A 235 1.40 17.17 5.71
C THR A 235 0.65 15.88 5.45
N VAL A 236 -0.22 15.91 4.45
CA VAL A 236 -1.12 14.79 4.16
C VAL A 236 -0.32 13.53 3.91
N ALA A 237 -0.66 12.45 4.60
CA ALA A 237 0.05 11.19 4.47
C ALA A 237 -0.82 10.01 4.82
N GLY A 238 -0.61 8.89 4.13
CA GLY A 238 -1.28 7.65 4.47
C GLY A 238 -0.68 6.45 3.76
N ARG A 239 -1.16 5.26 4.12
CA ARG A 239 -0.61 4.01 3.59
C ARG A 239 -1.03 3.83 2.14
N VAL A 240 -0.16 3.19 1.36
CA VAL A 240 -0.52 2.78 0.00
C VAL A 240 -1.20 1.42 0.08
N ASP A 241 -2.51 1.40 -0.12
CA ASP A 241 -3.29 0.18 -0.01
C ASP A 241 -2.93 -0.86 -1.09
N ALA A 242 -3.29 -2.11 -0.81
CA ALA A 242 -2.99 -3.21 -1.70
C ALA A 242 -3.75 -3.05 -3.04
N GLY A 243 -3.01 -2.96 -4.14
CA GLY A 243 -3.57 -2.69 -5.47
C GLY A 243 -3.75 -1.21 -5.82
N GLU A 244 -3.42 -0.31 -4.90
CA GLU A 244 -3.39 1.13 -5.13
C GLU A 244 -1.98 1.58 -5.57
N THR A 245 -1.91 2.54 -6.49
CA THR A 245 -0.65 3.23 -6.79
C THR A 245 -0.37 4.33 -5.76
N PRO A 246 0.91 4.67 -5.48
CA PRO A 246 1.22 5.74 -4.54
C PRO A 246 0.59 7.11 -4.87
N GLN A 247 0.36 7.39 -6.15
CA GLN A 247 -0.32 8.60 -6.64
C GLN A 247 -1.83 8.57 -6.39
N GLN A 248 -2.48 7.40 -6.51
CA GLN A 248 -3.89 7.24 -6.15
C GLN A 248 -4.06 7.44 -4.65
N ALA A 249 -3.21 6.79 -3.84
CA ALA A 249 -3.17 6.98 -2.40
C ALA A 249 -3.02 8.46 -2.03
N ALA A 250 -2.06 9.18 -2.64
CA ALA A 250 -1.85 10.60 -2.35
C ALA A 250 -3.09 11.45 -2.58
N ARG A 251 -3.88 11.13 -3.61
CA ARG A 251 -5.09 11.87 -3.95
C ARG A 251 -6.25 11.52 -3.03
N ARG A 252 -6.39 10.24 -2.68
CA ARG A 252 -7.37 9.74 -1.73
C ARG A 252 -7.15 10.37 -0.35
N GLU A 253 -5.94 10.25 0.19
CA GLU A 253 -5.57 10.80 1.50
C GLU A 253 -5.76 12.32 1.57
N ALA A 254 -5.44 13.06 0.50
CA ALA A 254 -5.66 14.51 0.48
C ALA A 254 -7.14 14.90 0.63
N VAL A 255 -8.04 14.11 0.04
CA VAL A 255 -9.48 14.31 0.18
C VAL A 255 -9.96 13.85 1.55
N GLU A 256 -9.51 12.70 2.04
CA GLU A 256 -9.92 12.13 3.32
C GLU A 256 -9.49 13.00 4.52
N GLU A 257 -8.22 13.42 4.56
CA GLU A 257 -7.67 14.17 5.69
C GLU A 257 -8.01 15.67 5.65
N THR A 258 -8.17 16.27 4.45
CA THR A 258 -8.30 17.74 4.33
C THR A 258 -9.45 18.21 3.44
N GLY A 259 -10.14 17.31 2.74
CA GLY A 259 -11.16 17.67 1.74
C GLY A 259 -10.59 18.32 0.48
N ILE A 260 -9.26 18.31 0.30
CA ILE A 260 -8.59 19.03 -0.79
C ILE A 260 -8.31 18.10 -1.96
N ALA A 261 -8.85 18.46 -3.13
CA ALA A 261 -8.53 17.79 -4.38
C ALA A 261 -7.17 18.25 -4.91
N ILE A 262 -6.28 17.29 -5.17
CA ILE A 262 -5.03 17.55 -5.89
C ILE A 262 -5.31 17.53 -7.40
N SER A 263 -4.82 18.52 -8.13
CA SER A 263 -4.92 18.56 -9.60
C SER A 263 -3.74 17.84 -10.25
N ARG A 264 -2.52 18.16 -9.81
CA ARG A 264 -1.26 17.62 -10.35
C ARG A 264 -0.32 17.21 -9.23
N LEU A 265 0.38 16.09 -9.41
CA LEU A 265 1.40 15.62 -8.49
C LEU A 265 2.79 15.80 -9.11
N PHE A 266 3.70 16.37 -8.34
CA PHE A 266 5.12 16.43 -8.66
C PHE A 266 5.87 15.52 -7.69
N ALA A 267 6.52 14.49 -8.22
CA ALA A 267 7.31 13.57 -7.41
C ALA A 267 8.56 14.28 -6.85
N ALA A 268 8.65 14.31 -5.52
CA ALA A 268 9.86 14.60 -4.80
C ALA A 268 10.66 13.30 -4.57
N PRO A 269 11.93 13.35 -4.15
CA PRO A 269 12.74 12.16 -3.93
C PRO A 269 12.11 11.21 -2.90
N HIS A 270 11.65 10.06 -3.37
CA HIS A 270 11.16 8.97 -2.53
C HIS A 270 12.29 8.41 -1.67
N ASN A 271 12.00 7.96 -0.45
CA ASN A 271 13.04 7.53 0.48
C ASN A 271 12.55 6.62 1.61
N TYR A 272 13.51 5.94 2.24
CA TYR A 272 13.30 5.28 3.53
C TYR A 272 13.46 6.30 4.66
N PRO A 273 12.52 6.39 5.62
CA PRO A 273 12.62 7.35 6.72
C PRO A 273 13.69 6.96 7.73
N SER A 274 13.90 5.65 7.95
CA SER A 274 14.90 5.11 8.87
C SER A 274 15.33 3.70 8.44
N PRO A 275 16.19 3.58 7.41
CA PRO A 275 16.50 2.29 6.75
C PRO A 275 17.22 1.28 7.64
N GLY A 276 17.70 1.68 8.83
CA GLY A 276 18.34 0.78 9.78
C GLY A 276 17.38 -0.15 10.52
N ALA A 277 16.09 0.20 10.58
CA ALA A 277 15.11 -0.52 11.40
C ALA A 277 13.67 -0.50 10.87
N VAL A 278 13.33 0.35 9.89
CA VAL A 278 11.96 0.51 9.38
C VAL A 278 11.95 0.17 7.90
N ALA A 279 11.06 -0.73 7.50
CA ALA A 279 10.93 -1.17 6.11
C ALA A 279 10.06 -0.26 5.24
N GLU A 280 9.30 0.65 5.86
CA GLU A 280 8.45 1.62 5.18
C GLU A 280 9.23 2.42 4.13
N TYR A 281 8.67 2.50 2.93
CA TYR A 281 9.14 3.39 1.89
C TYR A 281 8.15 4.54 1.70
N LEU A 282 8.67 5.76 1.61
CA LEU A 282 7.86 6.97 1.50
C LEU A 282 7.88 7.52 0.06
N TYR A 283 6.70 7.58 -0.54
CA TYR A 283 6.46 8.25 -1.81
C TYR A 283 6.09 9.71 -1.56
N LEU A 284 7.06 10.60 -1.76
CA LEU A 284 6.91 12.03 -1.49
C LEU A 284 6.42 12.80 -2.73
N TYR A 285 5.41 13.66 -2.54
CA TYR A 285 4.84 14.50 -3.59
C TYR A 285 4.61 15.94 -3.13
N VAL A 286 4.70 16.88 -4.08
CA VAL A 286 4.00 18.17 -3.97
C VAL A 286 2.76 18.11 -4.86
N GLY A 287 1.61 18.39 -4.27
CA GLY A 287 0.32 18.39 -4.97
C GLY A 287 -0.15 19.80 -5.27
N ILE A 288 -0.47 20.11 -6.53
CA ILE A 288 -1.08 21.39 -6.88
C ILE A 288 -2.54 21.39 -6.46
N ALA A 289 -2.92 22.32 -5.60
CA ALA A 289 -4.26 22.47 -5.07
C ALA A 289 -4.68 23.93 -5.05
N GLU A 290 -5.99 24.18 -5.18
CA GLU A 290 -6.55 25.48 -4.83
C GLU A 290 -6.73 25.53 -3.32
N LEU A 291 -6.11 26.52 -2.67
CA LEU A 291 -6.21 26.69 -1.23
C LEU A 291 -6.77 28.09 -0.97
N PRO A 292 -8.08 28.37 -1.14
CA PRO A 292 -8.68 29.66 -0.77
C PRO A 292 -8.75 29.87 0.76
N ASP A 293 -9.09 31.08 1.19
CA ASP A 293 -9.26 31.36 2.62
C ASP A 293 -10.42 30.52 3.17
N GLY A 294 -10.28 30.00 4.39
CA GLY A 294 -11.25 29.08 4.99
C GLY A 294 -11.13 27.61 4.56
N SER A 295 -10.13 27.25 3.74
CA SER A 295 -9.84 25.83 3.43
C SER A 295 -9.23 25.07 4.62
N ALA A 296 -8.67 25.81 5.60
CA ALA A 296 -8.24 25.24 6.87
C ALA A 296 -9.46 24.90 7.74
N GLY A 297 -9.41 23.77 8.43
CA GLY A 297 -10.52 23.27 9.22
C GLY A 297 -10.14 22.01 10.01
N LEU A 298 -11.17 21.35 10.55
CA LEU A 298 -11.04 20.02 11.13
C LEU A 298 -11.30 18.99 10.03
N GLY A 299 -10.53 17.91 10.03
CA GLY A 299 -10.62 16.80 9.09
C GLY A 299 -10.29 15.47 9.77
N GLY A 300 -10.08 14.42 8.98
CA GLY A 300 -9.87 13.05 9.45
C GLY A 300 -11.08 12.16 9.20
N LEU A 301 -10.81 10.85 9.11
CA LEU A 301 -11.86 9.85 8.94
C LEU A 301 -12.52 9.53 10.28
N ALA A 302 -13.83 9.77 10.37
CA ALA A 302 -14.62 9.43 11.57
C ALA A 302 -14.56 7.94 11.92
N THR A 303 -14.23 7.08 10.96
CA THR A 303 -14.04 5.63 11.14
C THR A 303 -12.69 5.25 11.75
N GLU A 304 -11.71 6.15 11.72
CA GLU A 304 -10.34 5.90 12.19
C GLU A 304 -10.01 6.65 13.51
N ASP A 305 -11.01 7.29 14.13
CA ASP A 305 -10.85 8.15 15.32
C ASP A 305 -9.72 9.20 15.17
N GLU A 306 -9.45 9.62 13.94
CA GLU A 306 -8.42 10.62 13.64
C GLU A 306 -8.91 12.04 13.94
N ASP A 307 -8.16 12.76 14.79
CA ASP A 307 -8.39 14.17 15.13
C ASP A 307 -7.34 15.03 14.41
N ILE A 308 -7.68 15.47 13.18
CA ILE A 308 -6.78 16.22 12.30
C ILE A 308 -7.22 17.67 12.22
N ARG A 309 -6.28 18.60 12.42
CA ARG A 309 -6.49 20.02 12.16
C ARG A 309 -5.58 20.51 11.05
N SER A 310 -6.16 21.15 10.03
CA SER A 310 -5.42 21.70 8.90
C SER A 310 -5.09 23.19 9.07
N HIS A 311 -3.96 23.62 8.50
CA HIS A 311 -3.39 24.97 8.64
C HIS A 311 -2.91 25.47 7.29
N LEU A 312 -3.28 26.70 6.94
CA LEU A 312 -2.73 27.39 5.78
C LEU A 312 -1.59 28.30 6.22
N ILE A 313 -0.40 28.09 5.67
CA ILE A 313 0.76 28.97 5.91
C ILE A 313 1.41 29.40 4.59
N PRO A 314 2.03 30.59 4.53
CA PRO A 314 2.86 30.98 3.40
C PRO A 314 3.97 29.95 3.16
N ARG A 315 4.26 29.62 1.89
CA ARG A 315 5.36 28.70 1.54
C ARG A 315 6.70 29.18 2.11
N ALA A 316 6.94 30.50 2.08
CA ALA A 316 8.15 31.09 2.63
C ALA A 316 8.26 30.90 4.17
N GLU A 317 7.14 30.86 4.89
CA GLU A 317 7.13 30.57 6.32
C GLU A 317 7.44 29.10 6.59
N LEU A 318 6.93 28.17 5.77
CA LEU A 318 7.32 26.77 5.83
C LEU A 318 8.84 26.61 5.68
N THR A 319 9.44 27.28 4.69
CA THR A 319 10.90 27.29 4.50
C THR A 319 11.63 27.86 5.72
N ARG A 320 11.13 28.96 6.31
CA ARG A 320 11.70 29.56 7.52
C ARG A 320 11.70 28.57 8.68
N MET A 321 10.55 27.94 8.96
CA MET A 321 10.39 26.93 10.02
C MET A 321 11.34 25.74 9.81
N ALA A 322 11.45 25.26 8.57
CA ALA A 322 12.37 24.18 8.20
C ALA A 322 13.83 24.51 8.54
N LEU A 323 14.30 25.68 8.09
CA LEU A 323 15.68 26.12 8.30
C LEU A 323 15.99 26.46 9.77
N ALA A 324 14.98 26.86 10.54
CA ALA A 324 15.09 27.13 11.96
C ALA A 324 15.09 25.84 12.83
N GLY A 325 14.82 24.66 12.25
CA GLY A 325 14.69 23.41 13.00
C GLY A 325 13.38 23.28 13.78
N GLU A 326 12.36 24.03 13.39
CA GLU A 326 11.03 24.02 14.02
C GLU A 326 10.15 22.88 13.47
N ILE A 327 10.47 22.36 12.27
CA ILE A 327 9.82 21.17 11.69
C ILE A 327 10.53 19.91 12.17
N ARG A 328 9.79 19.06 12.90
CA ARG A 328 10.31 17.80 13.46
C ARG A 328 9.76 16.55 12.78
N ASN A 329 8.85 16.71 11.81
CA ASN A 329 8.42 15.64 10.92
C ASN A 329 9.34 15.59 9.70
N GLY A 330 10.07 14.49 9.54
CA GLY A 330 11.07 14.31 8.47
C GLY A 330 10.51 14.45 7.05
N PRO A 331 9.38 13.79 6.71
CA PRO A 331 8.76 13.93 5.39
C PRO A 331 8.36 15.38 5.05
N LEU A 332 7.74 16.09 5.99
CA LEU A 332 7.40 17.51 5.82
C LEU A 332 8.67 18.36 5.62
N LEU A 333 9.72 18.13 6.42
CA LEU A 333 11.00 18.83 6.26
C LEU A 333 11.60 18.61 4.87
N ASN A 334 11.56 17.38 4.36
CA ASN A 334 12.05 17.04 3.02
C ASN A 334 11.27 17.80 1.94
N LEU A 335 9.94 17.71 1.98
CA LEU A 335 9.06 18.39 1.02
C LEU A 335 9.18 19.92 1.08
N ALA A 336 9.33 20.51 2.27
CA ALA A 336 9.56 21.94 2.45
C ALA A 336 10.82 22.41 1.71
N LEU A 337 11.96 21.74 1.96
CA LEU A 337 13.24 22.10 1.34
C LEU A 337 13.24 21.80 -0.16
N TRP A 338 12.65 20.70 -0.59
CA TRP A 338 12.53 20.36 -2.00
C TRP A 338 11.65 21.37 -2.77
N LEU A 339 10.51 21.75 -2.20
CA LEU A 339 9.62 22.75 -2.78
C LEU A 339 10.32 24.12 -2.87
N GLU A 340 11.05 24.54 -1.83
CA GLU A 340 11.87 25.76 -1.90
C GLU A 340 12.80 25.75 -3.12
N LEU A 341 13.49 24.63 -3.37
CA LEU A 341 14.40 24.49 -4.51
C LEU A 341 13.69 24.39 -5.87
N ARG A 342 12.42 23.94 -5.93
CA ARG A 342 11.74 23.59 -7.20
C ARG A 342 10.54 24.46 -7.56
N HIS A 343 10.02 25.28 -6.65
CA HIS A 343 8.75 26.01 -6.85
C HIS A 343 8.74 26.88 -8.12
N GLN A 344 9.86 27.52 -8.45
CA GLN A 344 9.95 28.36 -9.65
C GLN A 344 9.87 27.53 -10.94
N ASP A 345 10.55 26.39 -10.98
CA ASP A 345 10.53 25.50 -12.14
C ASP A 345 9.14 24.88 -12.33
N ILE A 346 8.50 24.46 -11.24
CA ILE A 346 7.13 23.95 -11.26
C ILE A 346 6.17 25.02 -11.79
N ARG A 347 6.28 26.28 -11.34
CA ARG A 347 5.50 27.40 -11.89
C ARG A 347 5.71 27.60 -13.39
N ARG A 348 6.95 27.47 -13.87
CA ARG A 348 7.26 27.58 -15.30
C ARG A 348 6.64 26.43 -16.10
N GLU A 349 6.71 25.19 -15.59
CA GLU A 349 6.09 24.02 -16.20
C GLU A 349 4.57 24.20 -16.32
N LEU A 350 3.90 24.55 -15.22
CA LEU A 350 2.46 24.82 -15.20
C LEU A 350 2.06 25.94 -16.19
N ALA A 351 2.86 27.00 -16.28
CA ALA A 351 2.60 28.11 -17.18
C ALA A 351 2.83 27.76 -18.66
N GLN A 352 3.72 26.82 -18.97
CA GLN A 352 3.93 26.32 -20.34
C GLN A 352 2.74 25.46 -20.78
N GLU A 353 2.26 24.60 -19.90
CA GLU A 353 1.14 23.71 -20.18
C GLU A 353 -0.16 24.48 -20.43
N ALA A 354 -0.43 25.51 -19.62
CA ALA A 354 -1.57 26.40 -19.81
C ALA A 354 -1.56 27.13 -21.17
N LYS A 355 -0.38 27.28 -21.80
CA LYS A 355 -0.24 27.87 -23.15
C LYS A 355 -0.40 26.84 -24.28
N THR A 356 -0.19 25.55 -23.99
CA THR A 356 -0.28 24.46 -24.98
C THR A 356 -1.67 23.85 -25.10
N VAL A 357 -2.60 24.12 -24.18
CA VAL A 357 -4.01 23.75 -24.32
C VAL A 357 -4.67 24.69 -25.35
N PRO A 358 -5.17 24.20 -26.50
CA PRO A 358 -5.81 25.06 -27.48
C PRO A 358 -7.10 25.65 -26.90
N ALA A 359 -7.31 26.95 -27.08
CA ALA A 359 -8.60 27.57 -26.81
C ALA A 359 -9.64 27.03 -27.81
N GLY A 360 -10.48 26.09 -27.35
CA GLY A 360 -11.77 25.80 -27.99
C GLY A 360 -12.03 24.35 -28.35
N LEU A 361 -12.96 23.74 -27.60
CA LEU A 361 -14.08 22.98 -28.17
C LEU A 361 -15.31 23.33 -27.31
N PRO A 362 -16.43 23.81 -27.89
CA PRO A 362 -17.66 23.99 -27.15
C PRO A 362 -18.24 22.64 -26.71
N PRO A 363 -19.05 22.59 -25.63
CA PRO A 363 -19.68 21.35 -25.18
C PRO A 363 -20.60 20.80 -26.29
N SER A 364 -20.38 19.55 -26.66
CA SER A 364 -21.29 18.73 -27.48
C SER A 364 -22.17 17.87 -26.60
#